data_AF-A0A2H0L0R1-F1
#
_entry.id   AF-A0A2H0L0R1-F1
#
_cell.length_a   1.000
_cell.length_b   1.000
_cell.length_c   1.000
_cell.angle_alpha   90.00
_cell.angle_beta   90.00
_cell.angle_gamma   90.00
#
_symmetry.space_group_name_H-M   'P 1'
#
loop_
_entity.id
_entity.type
_entity.pdbx_description
1 polymer ?
#
loop_
_entity_poly.entity_id
_entity_poly.type
_entity_poly.pdbx_seq_one_letter_code
_entity_poly.pdbx_strand_id
1 'polypeptide(L)'
;MCFSAEASFVAAGALGVTGAASLGHVQQRREIPLALIPLFFAIQQTIEGILWLVGTTSEYATLLSYGFLFFAYLVWPTFVPYAFYLVEKKPRLKSLFKFVAVLGIFVTFGLLLILLNNEPNVQIFNSSIRYITTDTRGYSIAIVLILAAYTAAVCGSGLFSSHRYLRIFSAATAASLILAFLLYKMTWQSVWCYFAALLSVIVLLHFMLGRENVS
;
A
#
# COMPACT_ATOMS: atom_id res chain seq x y z
N MET A 1 11.86 7.40 14.09
CA MET A 1 11.53 8.44 13.10
C MET A 1 10.29 9.15 13.61
N CYS A 2 10.28 10.49 13.68
CA CYS A 2 9.05 11.23 13.99
C CYS A 2 8.31 11.45 12.67
N PHE A 3 7.10 10.94 12.55
CA PHE A 3 6.22 11.27 11.44
C PHE A 3 5.60 12.64 11.71
N SER A 4 5.52 13.47 10.68
CA SER A 4 5.00 14.84 10.76
C SER A 4 4.30 15.23 9.46
N ALA A 5 3.58 16.36 9.48
CA ALA A 5 2.99 16.94 8.28
C ALA A 5 4.03 17.15 7.18
N GLU A 6 5.19 17.73 7.54
CA GLU A 6 6.28 18.00 6.60
C GLU A 6 6.80 16.72 5.96
N ALA A 7 7.04 15.67 6.76
CA ALA A 7 7.49 14.38 6.25
C ALA A 7 6.50 13.76 5.26
N SER A 8 5.19 13.83 5.56
CA SER A 8 4.14 13.33 4.68
C SER A 8 4.03 14.12 3.37
N PHE A 9 4.10 15.45 3.41
CA PHE A 9 4.04 16.26 2.18
C PHE A 9 5.30 16.15 1.33
N VAL A 10 6.48 16.06 1.94
CA VAL A 10 7.74 15.78 1.22
C VAL A 10 7.67 14.43 0.52
N ALA A 11 7.18 13.40 1.23
CA ALA A 11 6.96 12.09 0.64
C ALA A 11 5.95 12.19 -0.52
N ALA A 12 4.80 12.84 -0.32
CA ALA A 12 3.78 13.02 -1.35
C ALA A 12 4.33 13.69 -2.62
N GLY A 13 5.10 14.77 -2.48
CA GLY A 13 5.74 15.45 -3.61
C GLY A 13 6.72 14.54 -4.36
N ALA A 14 7.62 13.87 -3.64
CA ALA A 14 8.58 12.94 -4.23
C ALA A 14 7.89 11.76 -4.95
N LEU A 15 6.82 11.23 -4.37
CA LEU A 15 6.01 10.15 -4.94
C LEU A 15 5.23 10.61 -6.17
N GLY A 16 4.72 11.85 -6.15
CA GLY A 16 4.08 12.48 -7.29
C GLY A 16 5.02 12.55 -8.51
N VAL A 17 6.25 13.03 -8.29
CA VAL A 17 7.31 13.04 -9.32
C VAL A 17 7.65 11.62 -9.79
N THR A 18 7.85 10.69 -8.85
CA THR A 18 8.18 9.29 -9.14
C THR A 18 7.09 8.61 -9.98
N GLY A 19 5.82 8.85 -9.65
CA GLY A 19 4.67 8.31 -10.36
C GLY A 19 4.49 8.91 -11.74
N ALA A 20 4.64 10.24 -11.87
CA ALA A 20 4.61 10.91 -13.17
C ALA A 20 5.74 10.42 -14.09
N ALA A 21 6.95 10.28 -13.56
CA ALA A 21 8.09 9.71 -14.30
C ALA A 21 7.83 8.26 -14.72
N SER A 22 7.26 7.44 -13.82
CA SER A 22 6.91 6.04 -14.12
C SER A 22 5.89 5.95 -15.26
N LEU A 23 4.85 6.80 -15.24
CA LEU A 23 3.86 6.89 -16.32
C LEU A 23 4.48 7.35 -17.64
N GLY A 24 5.41 8.30 -17.61
CA GLY A 24 6.15 8.74 -18.81
C GLY A 24 6.97 7.64 -19.48
N HIS A 25 7.30 6.57 -18.75
CA HIS A 25 8.02 5.41 -19.27
C HIS A 25 7.11 4.22 -19.67
N VAL A 26 5.80 4.32 -19.49
CA VAL A 26 4.87 3.26 -19.89
C VAL A 26 4.85 3.12 -21.41
N GLN A 27 5.07 1.90 -21.90
CA GLN A 27 5.00 1.59 -23.33
C GLN A 27 3.69 0.91 -23.71
N GLN A 28 3.10 0.17 -22.77
CA GLN A 28 1.91 -0.63 -23.01
C GLN A 28 0.84 -0.31 -21.99
N ARG A 29 -0.43 -0.23 -22.42
CA ARG A 29 -1.54 0.08 -21.51
C ARG A 29 -1.64 -0.83 -20.29
N ARG A 30 -1.17 -2.08 -20.41
CA ARG A 30 -1.12 -3.07 -19.32
C ARG A 30 -0.13 -2.72 -18.19
N GLU A 31 0.81 -1.82 -18.44
CA GLU A 31 1.81 -1.37 -17.45
C GLU A 31 1.32 -0.18 -16.63
N ILE A 32 0.27 0.53 -17.09
CA ILE A 32 -0.27 1.72 -16.42
C ILE A 32 -0.60 1.44 -14.95
N PRO A 33 -1.30 0.35 -14.57
CA PRO A 33 -1.65 0.13 -13.16
C PRO A 33 -0.41 -0.01 -12.26
N LEU A 34 0.66 -0.62 -12.76
CA LEU A 34 1.92 -0.70 -12.02
C LEU A 34 2.55 0.69 -11.84
N ALA A 35 2.59 1.49 -12.90
CA ALA A 35 3.14 2.85 -12.87
C ALA A 35 2.33 3.83 -12.00
N LEU A 36 1.06 3.53 -11.71
CA LEU A 36 0.20 4.33 -10.84
C LEU A 36 0.47 4.13 -9.34
N ILE A 37 1.18 3.07 -8.93
CA ILE A 37 1.42 2.76 -7.51
C ILE A 37 2.03 3.95 -6.74
N PRO A 38 3.09 4.63 -7.23
CA PRO A 38 3.64 5.78 -6.52
C PRO A 38 2.65 6.94 -6.42
N LEU A 39 1.80 7.19 -7.43
CA LEU A 39 0.79 8.25 -7.38
C LEU A 39 -0.29 7.97 -6.33
N PHE A 40 -0.73 6.71 -6.19
CA PHE A 40 -1.67 6.34 -5.14
C PHE A 40 -1.08 6.54 -3.76
N PHE A 41 0.20 6.19 -3.55
CA PHE A 41 0.89 6.53 -2.32
C PHE A 41 1.05 8.04 -2.12
N ALA A 42 1.26 8.82 -3.18
CA ALA A 42 1.33 10.29 -3.10
C ALA A 42 0.02 10.89 -2.56
N ILE A 43 -1.13 10.40 -3.05
CA ILE A 43 -2.45 10.81 -2.56
C ILE A 43 -2.61 10.39 -1.10
N GLN A 44 -2.28 9.14 -0.78
CA GLN A 44 -2.40 8.62 0.59
C GLN A 44 -1.54 9.42 1.58
N GLN A 45 -0.31 9.80 1.20
CA GLN A 45 0.57 10.65 2.02
C GLN A 45 0.11 12.10 2.08
N THR A 46 -0.53 12.62 1.03
CA THR A 46 -1.18 13.95 1.08
C THR A 46 -2.31 13.97 2.11
N ILE A 47 -3.15 12.94 2.12
CA ILE A 47 -4.25 12.79 3.09
C ILE A 47 -3.68 12.74 4.52
N GLU A 48 -2.63 11.95 4.75
CA GLU A 48 -1.97 11.84 6.05
C GLU A 48 -1.34 13.17 6.48
N GLY A 49 -0.71 13.91 5.55
CA GLY A 49 -0.16 15.24 5.80
C GLY A 49 -1.24 16.26 6.18
N ILE A 50 -2.39 16.26 5.50
CA ILE A 50 -3.54 17.10 5.86
C ILE A 50 -4.06 16.71 7.25
N LEU A 51 -4.12 15.42 7.57
CA LEU A 51 -4.58 14.93 8.87
C LEU A 51 -3.68 15.41 10.02
N TRP A 52 -2.37 15.47 9.79
CA TRP A 52 -1.44 16.09 10.74
C TRP A 52 -1.70 17.59 10.95
N LEU A 53 -2.07 18.33 9.90
CA LEU A 53 -2.34 19.77 10.00
C LEU A 53 -3.65 20.08 10.72
N VAL A 54 -4.73 19.35 10.40
CA VAL A 54 -6.05 19.60 11.00
C VAL A 54 -6.17 19.01 12.41
N GLY A 55 -5.35 18.01 12.73
CA GLY A 55 -5.34 17.32 14.02
C GLY A 55 -6.44 16.26 14.14
N THR A 56 -6.25 15.34 15.09
CA THR A 56 -7.12 14.17 15.27
C THR A 56 -8.49 14.47 15.87
N THR A 57 -8.70 15.67 16.42
CA THR A 57 -9.97 16.13 16.99
C THR A 57 -10.81 16.97 16.01
N SER A 58 -10.30 17.20 14.79
CA SER A 58 -11.02 17.93 13.75
C SER A 58 -12.25 17.15 13.27
N GLU A 59 -13.31 17.86 12.86
CA GLU A 59 -14.47 17.26 12.18
C GLU A 59 -14.08 16.54 10.87
N TYR A 60 -12.96 16.94 10.25
CA TYR A 60 -12.46 16.29 9.04
C TYR A 60 -11.63 15.03 9.31
N ALA A 61 -11.26 14.76 10.56
CA ALA A 61 -10.35 13.66 10.91
C ALA A 61 -10.93 12.29 10.51
N THR A 62 -12.23 12.09 10.71
CA THR A 62 -12.94 10.87 10.29
C THR A 62 -12.92 10.72 8.76
N LEU A 63 -13.25 11.78 8.02
CA LEU A 63 -13.26 11.77 6.55
C LEU A 63 -11.87 11.46 5.96
N LEU A 64 -10.83 12.11 6.49
CA LEU A 64 -9.44 11.87 6.08
C LEU A 64 -8.99 10.45 6.44
N SER A 65 -9.45 9.91 7.57
CA SER A 65 -9.18 8.52 7.96
C SER A 65 -9.82 7.53 7.00
N TYR A 66 -11.07 7.75 6.59
CA TYR A 66 -11.69 6.95 5.52
C TYR A 66 -10.91 7.07 4.20
N GLY A 67 -10.46 8.26 3.84
CA GLY A 67 -9.64 8.47 2.63
C GLY A 67 -8.33 7.68 2.67
N PHE A 68 -7.61 7.70 3.79
CA PHE A 68 -6.38 6.93 3.97
C PHE A 68 -6.66 5.43 3.95
N LEU A 69 -7.68 4.98 4.70
CA LEU A 69 -8.05 3.57 4.82
C LEU A 69 -8.65 3.02 3.52
N PHE A 70 -9.26 3.84 2.68
CA PHE A 70 -9.69 3.44 1.34
C PHE A 70 -8.53 2.86 0.54
N PHE A 71 -7.38 3.56 0.50
CA PHE A 71 -6.20 3.01 -0.16
C PHE A 71 -5.68 1.76 0.56
N ALA A 72 -5.53 1.86 1.89
CA ALA A 72 -4.98 0.79 2.71
C ALA A 72 -5.77 -0.52 2.58
N TYR A 73 -7.09 -0.47 2.73
CA TYR A 73 -7.96 -1.63 2.87
C TYR A 73 -8.61 -2.07 1.56
N LEU A 74 -8.94 -1.13 0.67
CA LEU A 74 -9.73 -1.45 -0.53
C LEU A 74 -8.88 -1.49 -1.80
N VAL A 75 -7.92 -0.55 -1.93
CA VAL A 75 -7.09 -0.47 -3.14
C VAL A 75 -6.01 -1.55 -3.12
N TRP A 76 -5.12 -1.55 -2.12
CA TRP A 76 -3.89 -2.36 -2.19
C TRP A 76 -4.09 -3.88 -2.33
N PRO A 77 -5.00 -4.55 -1.58
CA PRO A 77 -5.17 -6.01 -1.65
C PRO A 77 -5.53 -6.53 -3.03
N THR A 78 -6.29 -5.74 -3.79
CA THR A 78 -6.77 -6.10 -5.12
C THR A 78 -5.87 -5.51 -6.21
N PHE A 79 -5.49 -4.24 -6.07
CA PHE A 79 -4.80 -3.49 -7.10
C PHE A 79 -3.37 -3.97 -7.35
N VAL A 80 -2.61 -4.29 -6.29
CA VAL A 80 -1.21 -4.76 -6.41
C VAL A 80 -1.12 -6.08 -7.18
N PRO A 81 -1.83 -7.17 -6.78
CA PRO A 81 -1.77 -8.42 -7.53
C PRO A 81 -2.35 -8.28 -8.94
N TYR A 82 -3.35 -7.40 -9.15
CA TYR A 82 -3.86 -7.10 -10.48
C TYR A 82 -2.81 -6.41 -11.37
N ALA A 83 -2.07 -5.43 -10.85
CA ALA A 83 -0.98 -4.78 -11.56
C ALA A 83 0.10 -5.81 -11.98
N PHE A 84 0.45 -6.75 -11.10
CA PHE A 84 1.40 -7.81 -11.40
C PHE A 84 0.87 -8.79 -12.45
N TYR A 85 -0.41 -9.17 -12.37
CA TYR A 85 -1.08 -10.01 -13.36
C TYR A 85 -0.98 -9.44 -14.79
N LEU A 86 -1.13 -8.12 -14.94
CA LEU A 86 -1.13 -7.46 -16.24
C LEU A 86 0.26 -7.44 -16.90
N VAL A 87 1.33 -7.28 -16.12
CA VAL A 87 2.71 -7.20 -16.62
C VAL A 87 3.42 -8.56 -16.72
N GLU A 88 2.89 -9.59 -16.06
CA GLU A 88 3.45 -10.93 -16.08
C GLU A 88 3.18 -11.65 -17.42
N LYS A 89 4.22 -12.27 -17.97
CA LYS A 89 4.18 -12.98 -19.26
C LYS A 89 4.09 -14.49 -19.09
N LYS A 90 4.62 -15.05 -18.00
CA LYS A 90 4.64 -16.51 -17.77
C LYS A 90 3.23 -17.00 -17.41
N PRO A 91 2.61 -17.94 -18.17
CA PRO A 91 1.21 -18.35 -17.95
C PRO A 91 0.91 -18.88 -16.54
N ARG A 92 1.82 -19.66 -15.95
CA ARG A 92 1.65 -20.19 -14.58
C ARG A 92 1.60 -19.08 -13.54
N LEU A 93 2.53 -18.12 -13.60
CA LEU A 93 2.57 -16.98 -12.66
C LEU A 93 1.40 -16.03 -12.90
N LYS A 94 1.01 -15.84 -14.17
CA LYS A 94 -0.16 -15.05 -14.52
C LYS A 94 -1.45 -15.65 -13.93
N SER A 95 -1.61 -16.97 -13.99
CA SER A 95 -2.74 -17.64 -13.32
C SER A 95 -2.72 -17.45 -11.81
N LEU A 96 -1.53 -17.57 -11.18
CA LEU A 96 -1.35 -17.30 -9.75
C LEU A 96 -1.75 -15.86 -9.40
N PHE A 97 -1.28 -14.84 -10.12
CA PHE A 97 -1.61 -13.44 -9.82
C PHE A 97 -3.08 -13.13 -10.05
N LYS A 98 -3.72 -13.76 -11.05
CA LYS A 98 -5.18 -13.68 -11.22
C LYS A 98 -5.91 -14.25 -10.01
N PHE A 99 -5.50 -15.43 -9.54
CA PHE A 99 -6.09 -16.06 -8.35
C PHE A 99 -5.89 -15.19 -7.11
N VAL A 100 -4.69 -14.67 -6.88
CA VAL A 100 -4.40 -13.77 -5.75
C VAL A 100 -5.18 -12.46 -5.86
N ALA A 101 -5.36 -11.89 -7.05
CA ALA A 101 -6.19 -10.71 -7.25
C ALA A 101 -7.66 -10.97 -6.91
N VAL A 102 -8.19 -12.13 -7.27
CA VAL A 102 -9.55 -12.56 -6.87
C VAL A 102 -9.65 -12.73 -5.36
N LEU A 103 -8.65 -13.35 -4.71
CA LEU A 103 -8.59 -13.41 -3.24
C LEU A 103 -8.52 -12.01 -2.61
N GLY A 104 -7.79 -11.09 -3.24
CA GLY A 104 -7.72 -9.67 -2.85
C GLY A 104 -9.09 -8.99 -2.80
N ILE A 105 -10.01 -9.35 -3.68
CA ILE A 105 -11.40 -8.85 -3.67
C ILE A 105 -12.14 -9.33 -2.42
N PHE A 106 -11.98 -10.60 -2.03
CA PHE A 106 -12.60 -11.11 -0.81
C PHE A 106 -12.00 -10.47 0.45
N VAL A 107 -10.69 -10.25 0.48
CA VAL A 107 -10.02 -9.50 1.56
C VAL A 107 -10.55 -8.07 1.64
N THR A 108 -10.63 -7.40 0.49
CA THR A 108 -11.18 -6.04 0.35
C THR A 108 -12.61 -5.97 0.88
N PHE A 109 -13.44 -6.95 0.53
CA PHE A 109 -14.83 -7.03 1.01
C PHE A 109 -14.90 -7.22 2.53
N GLY A 110 -14.08 -8.11 3.09
CA GLY A 110 -13.99 -8.30 4.55
C GLY A 110 -13.56 -7.03 5.29
N LEU A 111 -12.56 -6.32 4.78
CA LEU A 111 -12.09 -5.05 5.35
C LEU A 111 -13.11 -3.91 5.16
N LEU A 112 -13.84 -3.90 4.05
CA LEU A 112 -14.93 -2.97 3.83
C LEU A 112 -16.05 -3.19 4.84
N LEU A 113 -16.43 -4.44 5.13
CA LEU A 113 -17.41 -4.74 6.17
C LEU A 113 -16.93 -4.26 7.54
N ILE A 114 -15.64 -4.42 7.86
CA ILE A 114 -15.08 -3.87 9.10
C ILE A 114 -15.25 -2.34 9.14
N LEU A 115 -14.91 -1.66 8.04
CA LEU A 115 -14.97 -0.21 7.93
C LEU A 115 -16.40 0.36 7.96
N LEU A 116 -17.39 -0.38 7.44
CA LEU A 116 -18.80 0.01 7.48
C LEU A 116 -19.44 -0.20 8.87
N ASN A 117 -18.96 -1.18 9.63
CA ASN A 117 -19.48 -1.49 10.96
C ASN A 117 -18.73 -0.77 12.09
N ASN A 118 -17.56 -0.20 11.82
CA ASN A 118 -16.72 0.46 12.81
C ASN A 118 -16.20 1.78 12.24
N GLU A 119 -16.66 2.89 12.79
CA GLU A 119 -16.15 4.20 12.42
C GLU A 119 -14.65 4.29 12.78
N PRO A 120 -13.77 4.70 11.85
CA PRO A 120 -12.35 4.79 12.11
C PRO A 120 -12.06 5.92 13.11
N ASN A 121 -11.46 5.57 14.24
CA ASN A 121 -10.93 6.55 15.18
C ASN A 121 -9.43 6.75 14.93
N VAL A 122 -8.99 8.01 14.94
CA VAL A 122 -7.59 8.36 14.73
C VAL A 122 -6.97 8.99 15.98
N GLN A 123 -5.75 8.56 16.31
CA GLN A 123 -5.00 9.05 17.46
C GLN A 123 -3.53 9.23 17.11
N ILE A 124 -2.88 10.24 17.68
CA ILE A 124 -1.43 10.36 17.59
C ILE A 124 -0.81 9.53 18.71
N PHE A 125 0.08 8.61 18.36
CA PHE A 125 0.80 7.76 19.30
C PHE A 125 2.28 7.72 18.93
N ASN A 126 3.16 8.16 19.84
CA ASN A 126 4.62 8.19 19.66
C ASN A 126 5.08 8.84 18.33
N SER A 127 4.51 9.98 17.97
CA SER A 127 4.80 10.69 16.70
C SER A 127 4.44 9.88 15.45
N SER A 128 3.42 9.04 15.52
CA SER A 128 2.82 8.34 14.38
C SER A 128 1.30 8.36 14.50
N ILE A 129 0.60 8.31 13.37
CA ILE A 129 -0.86 8.25 13.34
C ILE A 129 -1.31 6.80 13.51
N ARG A 130 -2.19 6.55 14.49
CA ARG A 130 -2.83 5.27 14.74
C ARG A 130 -4.26 5.31 14.20
N TYR A 131 -4.57 4.38 13.30
CA TYR A 131 -5.93 4.15 12.81
C TYR A 131 -6.56 2.97 13.54
N ILE A 132 -7.64 3.22 14.27
CA ILE A 132 -8.37 2.23 15.06
C ILE A 132 -9.68 1.95 14.34
N THR A 133 -9.79 0.76 13.73
CA THR A 133 -10.98 0.36 12.95
C THR A 133 -11.70 -0.85 13.54
N THR A 134 -11.25 -1.35 14.68
CA THR A 134 -11.83 -2.52 15.36
C THR A 134 -11.67 -2.32 16.85
N ASP A 135 -12.74 -2.62 17.58
CA ASP A 135 -12.74 -2.54 19.04
C ASP A 135 -11.69 -3.52 19.61
N THR A 136 -10.89 -3.09 20.58
CA THR A 136 -9.69 -3.79 21.11
C THR A 136 -9.94 -5.14 21.78
N ARG A 137 -11.14 -5.73 21.67
CA ARG A 137 -11.59 -6.95 22.35
C ARG A 137 -11.02 -8.27 21.81
N GLY A 138 -9.93 -8.21 21.05
CA GLY A 138 -9.12 -9.37 20.69
C GLY A 138 -9.13 -9.68 19.20
N TYR A 139 -7.97 -10.07 18.68
CA TYR A 139 -7.83 -10.60 17.34
C TYR A 139 -8.62 -11.91 17.24
N SER A 140 -9.85 -11.84 16.74
CA SER A 140 -10.57 -13.04 16.34
C SER A 140 -9.78 -13.77 15.26
N ILE A 141 -9.91 -15.09 15.19
CA ILE A 141 -9.26 -15.91 14.15
C ILE A 141 -9.57 -15.35 12.76
N ALA A 142 -10.79 -14.83 12.54
CA ALA A 142 -11.18 -14.18 11.30
C ALA A 142 -10.31 -12.96 10.95
N ILE A 143 -10.03 -12.06 11.90
CA ILE A 143 -9.17 -10.88 11.67
C ILE A 143 -7.73 -11.31 11.35
N VAL A 144 -7.20 -12.30 12.07
CA VAL A 144 -5.85 -12.83 11.80
C VAL A 144 -5.76 -13.40 10.38
N LEU A 145 -6.77 -14.17 9.96
CA LEU A 145 -6.84 -14.73 8.61
C LEU A 145 -6.94 -13.63 7.54
N ILE A 146 -7.73 -12.57 7.77
CA ILE A 146 -7.83 -11.43 6.85
C ILE A 146 -6.49 -10.72 6.72
N LEU A 147 -5.79 -10.45 7.83
CA LEU A 147 -4.48 -9.79 7.81
C LEU A 147 -3.40 -10.66 7.15
N ALA A 148 -3.43 -11.98 7.38
CA ALA A 148 -2.54 -12.92 6.71
C ALA A 148 -2.81 -12.96 5.20
N ALA A 149 -4.08 -13.02 4.80
CA ALA A 149 -4.48 -13.00 3.39
C ALA A 149 -4.14 -11.65 2.71
N TYR A 150 -4.34 -10.53 3.40
CA TYR A 150 -3.90 -9.20 2.96
C TYR A 150 -2.41 -9.18 2.67
N THR A 151 -1.61 -9.65 3.64
CA THR A 151 -0.15 -9.66 3.53
C THR A 151 0.30 -10.56 2.39
N ALA A 152 -0.30 -11.74 2.26
CA ALA A 152 -0.03 -12.65 1.15
C ALA A 152 -0.40 -12.05 -0.21
N ALA A 153 -1.49 -11.29 -0.29
CA ALA A 153 -1.93 -10.66 -1.53
C ALA A 153 -1.00 -9.52 -1.97
N VAL A 154 -0.67 -8.61 -1.04
CA VAL A 154 0.16 -7.42 -1.32
C VAL A 154 1.63 -7.77 -1.46
N CYS A 155 2.18 -8.59 -0.55
CA CYS A 155 3.60 -8.93 -0.51
C CYS A 155 3.90 -10.22 -1.26
N GLY A 156 3.13 -11.28 -1.00
CA GLY A 156 3.42 -12.63 -1.49
C GLY A 156 3.33 -12.76 -3.01
N SER A 157 2.47 -11.99 -3.67
CA SER A 157 2.29 -12.03 -5.12
C SER A 157 3.59 -11.73 -5.87
N GLY A 158 4.28 -10.62 -5.57
CA GLY A 158 5.44 -10.21 -6.36
C GLY A 158 6.73 -10.97 -6.07
N LEU A 159 6.82 -11.72 -4.97
CA LEU A 159 7.99 -12.56 -4.66
C LEU A 159 8.28 -13.60 -5.74
N PHE A 160 7.24 -14.07 -6.43
CA PHE A 160 7.35 -15.04 -7.52
C PHE A 160 7.40 -14.41 -8.91
N SER A 161 7.37 -13.07 -9.01
CA SER A 161 7.35 -12.38 -10.31
C SER A 161 8.59 -12.72 -11.15
N SER A 162 8.40 -12.84 -12.47
CA SER A 162 9.52 -13.00 -13.40
C SER A 162 10.43 -11.77 -13.45
N HIS A 163 9.92 -10.60 -13.05
CA HIS A 163 10.64 -9.33 -13.07
C HIS A 163 11.45 -9.12 -11.80
N ARG A 164 12.77 -8.92 -11.93
CA ARG A 164 13.70 -8.74 -10.79
C ARG A 164 13.26 -7.60 -9.86
N TYR A 165 12.94 -6.44 -10.41
CA TYR A 165 12.57 -5.26 -9.60
C TYR A 165 11.25 -5.45 -8.85
N LEU A 166 10.28 -6.17 -9.42
CA LEU A 166 9.02 -6.47 -8.71
C LEU A 166 9.24 -7.43 -7.54
N ARG A 167 10.14 -8.41 -7.70
CA ARG A 167 10.57 -9.27 -6.59
C ARG A 167 11.24 -8.48 -5.47
N ILE A 168 12.15 -7.57 -5.82
CA ILE A 168 12.84 -6.72 -4.84
C ILE A 168 11.84 -5.82 -4.13
N PHE A 169 10.92 -5.18 -4.86
CA PHE A 169 9.86 -4.36 -4.29
C PHE A 169 9.02 -5.16 -3.28
N SER A 170 8.50 -6.34 -3.68
CA SER A 170 7.71 -7.19 -2.79
C SER A 170 8.47 -7.73 -1.59
N ALA A 171 9.75 -8.09 -1.75
CA ALA A 171 10.59 -8.52 -0.63
C ALA A 171 10.85 -7.37 0.34
N ALA A 172 11.15 -6.18 -0.17
CA ALA A 172 11.39 -5.00 0.65
C ALA A 172 10.13 -4.53 1.38
N THR A 173 8.95 -4.56 0.74
CA THR A 173 7.68 -4.22 1.40
C THR A 173 7.26 -5.24 2.44
N ALA A 174 7.54 -6.54 2.22
CA ALA A 174 7.35 -7.57 3.23
C ALA A 174 8.28 -7.37 4.44
N ALA A 175 9.56 -7.08 4.17
CA ALA A 175 10.54 -6.83 5.23
C ALA A 175 10.17 -5.57 6.04
N SER A 176 9.71 -4.51 5.37
CA SER A 176 9.28 -3.28 6.06
C SER A 176 8.00 -3.48 6.87
N LEU A 177 7.09 -4.37 6.45
CA LEU A 177 5.94 -4.76 7.27
C LEU A 177 6.39 -5.41 8.58
N ILE A 178 7.29 -6.40 8.49
CA ILE A 178 7.81 -7.09 9.68
C ILE A 178 8.48 -6.08 10.62
N LEU A 179 9.31 -5.19 10.07
CA LEU A 179 9.98 -4.15 10.85
C LEU A 179 8.97 -3.18 11.50
N ALA A 180 7.96 -2.74 10.76
CA ALA A 180 6.91 -1.87 11.26
C ALA A 180 6.11 -2.55 12.39
N PHE A 181 5.79 -3.84 12.25
CA PHE A 181 5.08 -4.59 13.28
C PHE A 181 5.92 -4.78 14.55
N LEU A 182 7.23 -5.04 14.41
CA LEU A 182 8.12 -5.24 15.56
C LEU A 182 8.41 -3.94 16.33
N LEU A 183 8.65 -2.83 15.61
CA LEU A 183 9.06 -1.56 16.20
C LEU A 183 7.88 -0.62 16.53
N TYR A 184 6.77 -0.71 15.80
CA TYR A 184 5.64 0.23 15.86
C TYR A 184 4.30 -0.52 16.01
N LYS A 185 4.22 -1.48 16.94
CA LYS A 185 3.05 -2.37 17.14
C LYS A 185 1.68 -1.68 17.09
N MET A 186 1.57 -0.46 17.62
CA MET A 186 0.30 0.29 17.68
C MET A 186 0.00 1.14 16.44
N THR A 187 1.01 1.46 15.63
CA THR A 187 0.93 2.36 14.47
C THR A 187 1.46 1.71 13.20
N TRP A 188 1.55 0.37 13.19
CA TRP A 188 2.20 -0.38 12.13
C TRP A 188 1.57 -0.13 10.76
N GLN A 189 0.25 0.15 10.69
CA GLN A 189 -0.43 0.42 9.41
C GLN A 189 0.11 1.67 8.70
N SER A 190 0.18 2.81 9.39
CA SER A 190 0.65 4.07 8.81
C SER A 190 2.14 4.01 8.49
N VAL A 191 2.92 3.49 9.43
CA VAL A 191 4.38 3.31 9.29
C VAL A 191 4.71 2.41 8.10
N TRP A 192 3.99 1.30 7.94
CA TRP A 192 4.21 0.41 6.82
C TRP A 192 3.82 1.06 5.49
N CYS A 193 2.69 1.77 5.42
CA CYS A 193 2.31 2.50 4.22
C CYS A 193 3.36 3.54 3.83
N TYR A 194 3.95 4.25 4.80
CA TYR A 194 5.03 5.19 4.55
C TYR A 194 6.29 4.50 3.98
N PHE A 195 6.73 3.38 4.57
CA PHE A 195 7.86 2.64 4.03
C PHE A 195 7.56 2.05 2.65
N ALA A 196 6.36 1.50 2.43
CA ALA A 196 5.93 0.98 1.14
C ALA A 196 5.90 2.10 0.07
N ALA A 197 5.48 3.30 0.46
CA ALA A 197 5.54 4.47 -0.39
C ALA A 197 6.98 4.78 -0.81
N LEU A 198 7.93 4.89 0.13
CA LEU A 198 9.34 5.10 -0.21
C LEU A 198 9.90 4.00 -1.12
N LEU A 199 9.55 2.75 -0.85
CA LEU A 199 9.97 1.60 -1.66
C LEU A 199 9.35 1.60 -3.07
N SER A 200 8.26 2.35 -3.31
CA SER A 200 7.65 2.46 -4.64
C SER A 200 8.57 3.10 -5.68
N VAL A 201 9.68 3.74 -5.27
CA VAL A 201 10.77 4.15 -6.18
C VAL A 201 11.36 2.96 -6.96
N ILE A 202 11.30 1.74 -6.41
CA ILE A 202 11.73 0.52 -7.10
C ILE A 202 10.85 0.25 -8.33
N VAL A 203 9.59 0.68 -8.32
CA VAL A 203 8.71 0.62 -9.49
C VAL A 203 9.22 1.53 -10.59
N LEU A 204 9.68 2.75 -10.27
CA LEU A 204 10.33 3.62 -11.26
C LEU A 204 11.59 2.95 -11.83
N LEU A 205 12.43 2.34 -10.98
CA LEU A 205 13.63 1.62 -11.44
C LEU A 205 13.28 0.45 -12.38
N HIS A 206 12.15 -0.23 -12.16
CA HIS A 206 11.65 -1.24 -13.09
C HIS A 206 11.44 -0.67 -14.50
N PHE A 207 10.81 0.51 -14.59
CA PHE A 207 10.54 1.17 -15.86
C PHE A 207 11.79 1.80 -16.50
N MET A 208 12.74 2.29 -15.70
CA MET A 208 13.98 2.88 -16.21
C MET A 208 14.98 1.81 -16.69
N LEU A 209 15.28 0.83 -15.83
CA LEU A 209 16.33 -0.17 -16.06
C LEU A 209 15.83 -1.44 -16.74
N GLY A 210 14.52 -1.69 -16.75
CA GLY A 210 13.92 -2.74 -17.58
C GLY A 210 14.14 -2.50 -19.08
N ARG A 211 14.53 -1.28 -19.46
CA ARG A 211 14.82 -0.86 -20.85
C ARG A 211 16.17 -1.38 -21.36
N GLU A 212 17.18 -1.45 -20.51
CA GLU A 212 18.57 -1.79 -20.93
C GLU A 212 18.73 -3.24 -21.35
N ASN A 213 17.79 -4.13 -21.01
CA ASN A 213 17.83 -5.54 -21.40
C ASN A 213 17.10 -5.85 -22.72
N VAL A 214 16.57 -4.82 -23.41
CA VAL A 214 15.76 -4.98 -24.64
C VAL A 214 16.32 -4.19 -25.84
N SER A 215 17.30 -3.31 -25.63
CA SER A 215 18.09 -2.64 -26.68
C SER A 215 19.38 -3.40 -26.97
#